data_AF-A0A939DUE4-F1
#
_entry.id   AF-A0A939DUE4-F1
#
_cell.length_a   1.000
_cell.length_b   1.000
_cell.length_c   1.000
_cell.angle_alpha   90.00
_cell.angle_beta   90.00
_cell.angle_gamma   90.00
#
_symmetry.space_group_name_H-M   'P 1'
#
loop_
_entity.id
_entity.type
_entity.pdbx_description
1 polymer ?
#
loop_
_entity_poly.entity_id
_entity_poly.type
_entity_poly.pdbx_seq_one_letter_code
_entity_poly.pdbx_strand_id
1 'polypeptide(L)'
;AALHRYTLDTQVVAPYDYSKAIEVAIKEFAPDKLIILGPGATLGGATAQVLIKHLWHKLQNKQDFIQQQQQEPLLLAMGLEGQRQGVTG
;
A
#
# COMPACT_ATOMS: atom_id res chain seq x y z
N ALA A 1 31.29 -5.89 1.61
CA ALA A 1 30.70 -7.09 0.97
C ALA A 1 29.16 -7.12 1.07
N ALA A 2 28.55 -7.00 2.26
CA ALA A 2 27.09 -7.12 2.43
C ALA A 2 26.28 -6.07 1.65
N LEU A 3 26.69 -4.79 1.69
CA LEU A 3 26.01 -3.72 0.95
C LEU A 3 26.03 -3.97 -0.57
N HIS A 4 27.20 -4.32 -1.12
CA HIS A 4 27.35 -4.68 -2.54
C HIS A 4 26.41 -5.80 -2.96
N ARG A 5 26.35 -6.90 -2.19
CA ARG A 5 25.45 -8.03 -2.48
C ARG A 5 23.99 -7.62 -2.44
N TYR A 6 23.58 -6.81 -1.46
CA TYR A 6 22.20 -6.35 -1.39
C TYR A 6 21.84 -5.43 -2.56
N THR A 7 22.70 -4.44 -2.88
CA THR A 7 22.43 -3.46 -3.93
C THR A 7 22.48 -4.08 -5.33
N LEU A 8 23.48 -4.91 -5.64
CA LEU A 8 23.69 -5.38 -7.00
C LEU A 8 23.06 -6.75 -7.31
N ASP A 9 22.81 -7.58 -6.29
CA ASP A 9 22.10 -8.84 -6.49
C ASP A 9 20.65 -8.73 -6.00
N THR A 10 20.44 -8.53 -4.69
CA THR A 10 19.08 -8.62 -4.12
C THR A 10 18.13 -7.55 -4.64
N GLN A 11 18.53 -6.28 -4.72
CA GLN A 11 17.65 -5.20 -5.17
C GLN A 11 17.36 -5.25 -6.68
N VAL A 12 18.29 -5.76 -7.48
CA VAL A 12 18.20 -5.74 -8.95
C VAL A 12 17.58 -7.02 -9.51
N VAL A 13 17.95 -8.18 -8.93
CA VAL A 13 17.65 -9.49 -9.51
C VAL A 13 16.53 -10.22 -8.76
N ALA A 14 16.44 -10.06 -7.43
CA ALA A 14 15.43 -10.76 -6.65
C ALA A 14 14.05 -10.08 -6.76
N PRO A 15 12.95 -10.83 -6.70
CA PRO A 15 11.62 -10.25 -6.61
C PRO A 15 11.48 -9.36 -5.37
N TYR A 16 10.87 -8.20 -5.54
CA TYR A 16 10.55 -7.32 -4.43
C TYR A 16 9.28 -7.80 -3.70
N ASP A 17 9.41 -8.09 -2.41
CA ASP A 17 8.27 -8.45 -1.57
C ASP A 17 7.46 -7.21 -1.14
N TYR A 18 6.65 -6.73 -2.07
CA TYR A 18 5.76 -5.59 -1.83
C TYR A 18 4.76 -5.86 -0.70
N SER A 19 4.30 -7.10 -0.54
CA SER A 19 3.36 -7.45 0.52
C SER A 19 4.00 -7.27 1.89
N LYS A 20 5.26 -7.68 2.04
CA LYS A 20 6.01 -7.48 3.28
C LYS A 20 6.23 -6.01 3.59
N ALA A 21 6.51 -5.18 2.58
CA ALA A 21 6.66 -3.75 2.76
C ALA A 21 5.37 -3.09 3.31
N ILE A 22 4.21 -3.45 2.75
CA ILE A 22 2.91 -2.95 3.24
C ILE A 22 2.58 -3.49 4.63
N GLU A 23 2.86 -4.77 4.92
CA GLU A 23 2.70 -5.35 6.26
C GLU A 23 3.50 -4.57 7.31
N VAL A 24 4.77 -4.28 7.02
CA VAL A 24 5.64 -3.50 7.92
C VAL A 24 5.09 -2.07 8.08
N ALA A 25 4.66 -1.45 6.98
CA ALA A 25 4.09 -0.09 7.03
C ALA A 25 2.89 -0.01 7.99
N ILE A 26 1.93 -0.93 7.91
CA ILE A 26 0.72 -0.87 8.73
C ILE A 26 0.94 -1.31 10.19
N LYS A 27 1.93 -2.17 10.45
CA LYS A 27 2.21 -2.69 11.80
C LYS A 27 3.13 -1.80 12.62
N GLU A 28 4.18 -1.27 11.99
CA GLU A 28 5.22 -0.53 12.71
C GLU A 28 4.93 0.97 12.77
N PHE A 29 4.29 1.52 11.74
CA PHE A 29 4.02 2.96 11.66
C PHE A 29 2.59 3.34 12.00
N ALA A 30 1.67 2.35 12.04
CA ALA A 30 0.25 2.55 12.34
C ALA A 30 -0.37 3.81 11.67
N PRO A 31 -0.20 3.99 10.35
CA PRO A 31 -0.63 5.21 9.67
C PRO A 31 -2.15 5.33 9.65
N ASP A 32 -2.70 6.54 9.56
CA ASP A 32 -4.15 6.71 9.33
C ASP A 32 -4.55 6.34 7.89
N LYS A 33 -3.65 6.60 6.93
CA LYS A 33 -3.87 6.36 5.50
C LYS A 33 -2.58 5.94 4.81
N LEU A 34 -2.69 5.10 3.80
CA LEU A 34 -1.62 4.79 2.85
C LEU A 34 -1.81 5.59 1.56
N ILE A 35 -0.71 6.07 0.97
CA ILE A 35 -0.75 6.86 -0.27
C ILE A 35 0.20 6.23 -1.30
N ILE A 36 -0.35 5.82 -2.44
CA ILE A 36 0.41 5.38 -3.62
C ILE A 36 0.79 6.62 -4.43
N LEU A 37 2.10 6.92 -4.48
CA LEU A 37 2.63 8.11 -5.13
C LEU A 37 2.76 8.01 -6.65
N GLY A 38 2.76 6.79 -7.20
CA GLY A 38 2.97 6.56 -8.63
C GLY A 38 1.90 7.19 -9.53
N PRO A 39 2.16 7.31 -10.84
CA PRO A 39 1.25 7.96 -11.79
C PRO A 39 -0.07 7.21 -12.02
N GLY A 40 -0.22 6.00 -11.47
CA GLY A 40 -1.43 5.18 -11.60
C GLY A 40 -1.83 4.50 -10.29
N ALA A 41 -2.77 3.56 -10.38
CA ALA A 41 -3.37 2.89 -9.22
C ALA A 41 -3.14 1.37 -9.19
N THR A 42 -2.21 0.83 -10.00
CA THR A 42 -2.00 -0.62 -10.17
C THR A 42 -1.68 -1.33 -8.86
N LEU A 43 -0.86 -0.71 -7.99
CA LEU A 43 -0.54 -1.27 -6.68
C LEU A 43 -1.71 -1.23 -5.68
N GLY A 44 -2.81 -0.56 -6.02
CA GLY A 44 -3.98 -0.42 -5.16
C GLY A 44 -4.61 -1.76 -4.80
N GLY A 45 -4.77 -2.65 -5.79
CA GLY A 45 -5.34 -3.98 -5.57
C GLY A 45 -4.46 -4.85 -4.67
N ALA A 46 -3.15 -4.88 -4.91
CA ALA A 46 -2.20 -5.63 -4.08
C ALA A 46 -2.18 -5.08 -2.64
N THR A 47 -2.18 -3.75 -2.47
CA THR A 47 -2.24 -3.11 -1.16
C THR A 47 -3.53 -3.49 -0.43
N ALA A 48 -4.69 -3.35 -1.08
CA ALA A 48 -5.99 -3.70 -0.48
C ALA A 48 -6.03 -5.16 0.00
N GLN A 49 -5.46 -6.10 -0.76
CA GLN A 49 -5.37 -7.50 -0.35
C GLN A 49 -4.50 -7.69 0.91
N VAL A 50 -3.39 -6.96 1.04
CA VAL A 50 -2.57 -7.01 2.26
C VAL A 50 -3.33 -6.44 3.46
N LEU A 51 -4.05 -5.33 3.28
CA LEU A 51 -4.88 -4.74 4.35
C LEU A 51 -5.93 -5.73 4.84
N ILE A 52 -6.64 -6.39 3.92
CA ILE A 52 -7.64 -7.43 4.23
C ILE A 52 -6.97 -8.64 4.91
N LYS A 53 -5.85 -9.12 4.39
CA LYS A 53 -5.10 -10.26 4.97
C LYS A 53 -4.72 -10.01 6.44
N HIS A 54 -4.43 -8.77 6.79
CA HIS A 54 -4.06 -8.38 8.15
C HIS A 54 -5.23 -7.85 9.00
N LEU A 55 -6.48 -7.95 8.52
CA LEU A 55 -7.68 -7.44 9.19
C LEU A 55 -7.55 -5.98 9.61
N TRP A 56 -6.79 -5.20 8.84
CA TRP A 56 -6.52 -3.80 9.17
C TRP A 56 -7.83 -3.02 9.12
N HIS A 57 -8.14 -2.23 10.15
CA HIS A 57 -9.45 -1.59 10.34
C HIS A 57 -10.66 -2.56 10.21
N LYS A 58 -10.50 -3.81 10.65
CA LYS A 58 -11.53 -4.87 10.59
C LYS A 58 -11.96 -5.26 9.17
N LEU A 59 -11.16 -4.95 8.15
CA LEU A 59 -11.41 -5.37 6.78
C LEU A 59 -11.26 -6.90 6.66
N GLN A 60 -12.37 -7.63 6.50
CA GLN A 60 -12.35 -9.10 6.37
C GLN A 60 -12.38 -9.56 4.92
N ASN A 61 -12.91 -8.72 4.02
CA ASN A 61 -13.07 -9.07 2.62
C ASN A 61 -13.07 -7.83 1.70
N LYS A 62 -13.19 -8.07 0.39
CA LYS A 62 -13.20 -7.01 -0.64
C LYS A 62 -14.37 -6.04 -0.47
N GLN A 63 -15.54 -6.52 -0.07
CA GLN A 63 -16.73 -5.69 0.11
C GLN A 63 -16.53 -4.69 1.25
N ASP A 64 -15.96 -5.13 2.38
CA ASP A 64 -15.62 -4.26 3.50
C ASP A 64 -14.65 -3.16 3.05
N PHE A 65 -13.62 -3.52 2.26
CA PHE A 65 -12.67 -2.56 1.73
C PHE A 65 -13.34 -1.52 0.84
N ILE A 66 -14.21 -1.95 -0.08
CA ILE A 66 -14.94 -1.03 -0.97
C ILE A 66 -15.83 -0.07 -0.16
N GLN A 67 -16.54 -0.57 0.86
CA GLN A 67 -17.40 0.26 1.71
C GLN A 67 -16.60 1.28 2.49
N GLN A 68 -15.51 0.84 3.13
CA GLN A 68 -14.58 1.74 3.84
C GLN A 68 -14.01 2.79 2.89
N GLN A 69 -13.58 2.38 1.70
CA GLN A 69 -12.99 3.25 0.68
C GLN A 69 -13.95 4.34 0.16
N GLN A 70 -15.27 4.12 0.22
CA GLN A 70 -16.29 5.10 -0.18
C GLN A 70 -16.59 6.14 0.91
N GLN A 71 -16.47 5.76 2.18
CA GLN A 71 -16.81 6.62 3.32
C GLN A 71 -15.58 7.34 3.87
N GLU A 72 -14.56 6.58 4.25
CA GLU A 72 -13.31 7.07 4.82
C GLU A 72 -12.13 6.28 4.23
N PRO A 73 -11.58 6.76 3.10
CA PRO A 73 -10.50 6.10 2.38
C PRO A 73 -9.29 5.82 3.26
N LEU A 74 -8.91 4.54 3.35
CA LEU A 74 -7.66 4.11 4.00
C LEU A 74 -6.49 4.08 3.01
N LEU A 75 -6.77 4.00 1.71
CA LEU A 75 -5.77 3.96 0.63
C LEU A 75 -6.09 5.03 -0.41
N LEU A 76 -5.12 5.87 -0.74
CA LEU A 76 -5.24 6.91 -1.76
C LEU A 76 -4.17 6.68 -2.83
N ALA A 77 -4.45 7.08 -4.07
CA ALA A 77 -3.50 7.06 -5.17
C ALA A 77 -3.39 8.45 -5.79
N MET A 78 -2.18 9.01 -5.78
CA MET A 78 -1.88 10.29 -6.42
C MET A 78 -2.11 10.24 -7.94
N GLY A 79 -2.00 9.07 -8.55
CA GLY A 79 -2.33 8.86 -9.97
C GLY A 79 -3.80 9.09 -10.33
N LEU A 80 -4.72 9.07 -9.36
CA LEU A 80 -6.14 9.30 -9.58
C LEU A 80 -6.50 10.73 -9.20
N GLU A 81 -6.95 11.54 -10.16
CA GLU A 81 -7.20 12.97 -9.97
C GLU A 81 -8.14 13.27 -8.78
N GLY A 82 -9.25 12.54 -8.68
CA GLY A 82 -10.20 12.72 -7.57
C GLY A 82 -9.64 12.37 -6.19
N GLN A 83 -8.65 11.46 -6.10
CA GLN A 83 -8.00 11.12 -4.84
C GLN A 83 -6.82 12.04 -4.52
N ARG A 84 -6.13 12.55 -5.55
CA ARG A 84 -5.00 13.48 -5.42
C ARG A 84 -5.39 14.74 -4.65
N GLN A 85 -6.58 15.29 -4.92
CA GLN A 85 -7.11 16.46 -4.20
C GLN A 85 -7.26 16.21 -2.69
N GLY A 86 -7.44 14.96 -2.26
CA GLY A 86 -7.50 14.59 -0.85
C GLY A 86 -6.13 14.39 -0.18
N VAL A 87 -5.04 14.50 -0.93
CA VAL A 87 -3.65 14.36 -0.42
C VAL A 87 -2.92 15.70 -0.38
N THR A 88 -3.13 16.54 -1.40
CA THR A 88 -2.48 17.85 -1.52
C THR A 88 -3.46 18.95 -1.14
N GLY A 89 -3.21 19.61 -0.01
CA GLY A 89 -3.84 20.89 0.38
C GLY A 89 -2.99 22.08 0.00
#